data_AF-A0A6B3HT64-F1
#
_entry.id   AF-A0A6B3HT64-F1
#
_cell.length_a   1.000
_cell.length_b   1.000
_cell.length_c   1.000
_cell.angle_alpha   90.00
_cell.angle_beta   90.00
_cell.angle_gamma   90.00
#
_symmetry.space_group_name_H-M   'P 1'
#
loop_
_entity.id
_entity.type
_entity.pdbx_description
1 polymer ?
#
loop_
_entity_poly.entity_id
_entity_poly.type
_entity_poly.pdbx_seq_one_letter_code
_entity_poly.pdbx_strand_id
1 'polypeptide(L)'
;MPITDHPVETVTSLVEDAVTAPSMHNAQPWRFVHRADTRSLALYGDPSRSLPASDPDGRGLHLGCGAALFNLRVSAAHHGWGTATELLPDPRDPWHLADVVL
;
A
#
# COMPACT_ATOMS: atom_id res chain seq x y z
N MET A 1 26.45 -9.04 2.13
CA MET A 1 25.42 -9.73 2.93
C MET A 1 24.75 -10.77 2.06
N PRO A 2 24.44 -11.98 2.56
CA PRO A 2 23.62 -12.90 1.79
C PRO A 2 22.22 -12.28 1.66
N ILE A 3 21.70 -12.32 0.43
CA ILE A 3 20.35 -11.90 0.08
C ILE A 3 19.40 -12.98 0.59
N THR A 4 18.82 -12.76 1.78
CA THR A 4 17.68 -13.57 2.24
C THR A 4 16.46 -13.18 1.40
N ASP A 5 15.85 -14.16 0.74
CA ASP A 5 14.57 -13.99 0.06
C ASP A 5 13.47 -13.77 1.11
N HIS A 6 12.50 -12.90 0.85
CA HIS A 6 11.38 -12.71 1.77
C HIS A 6 10.37 -13.82 1.50
N PRO A 7 10.04 -14.68 2.49
CA PRO A 7 9.03 -15.70 2.29
C PRO A 7 7.72 -15.04 1.82
N VAL A 8 7.11 -15.57 0.76
CA VAL A 8 5.83 -15.06 0.21
C VAL A 8 4.77 -14.99 1.31
N GLU A 9 4.79 -15.92 2.25
CA GLU A 9 3.92 -15.96 3.43
C GLU A 9 4.03 -14.70 4.29
N THR A 10 5.23 -14.13 4.43
CA THR A 10 5.42 -12.88 5.17
C THR A 10 4.91 -11.67 4.37
N VAL A 11 5.07 -11.64 3.05
CA VAL A 11 4.51 -10.55 2.23
C VAL A 11 2.97 -10.54 2.32
N THR A 12 2.34 -11.70 2.35
CA THR A 12 0.88 -11.83 2.55
C THR A 12 0.46 -11.26 3.90
N SER A 13 1.14 -11.59 5.01
CA SER A 13 0.77 -11.06 6.33
C SER A 13 0.88 -9.54 6.41
N LEU A 14 1.89 -8.94 5.76
CA LEU A 14 2.00 -7.47 5.67
C LEU A 14 0.77 -6.85 5.01
N VAL A 15 0.27 -7.47 3.94
CA VAL A 15 -0.91 -6.98 3.22
C VAL A 15 -2.18 -7.22 4.03
N GLU A 16 -2.33 -8.37 4.69
CA GLU A 16 -3.46 -8.65 5.58
C GLU A 16 -3.60 -7.59 6.67
N ASP A 17 -2.48 -7.20 7.31
CA ASP A 17 -2.46 -6.11 8.28
C ASP A 17 -2.75 -4.75 7.63
N ALA A 18 -2.19 -4.49 6.44
CA ALA A 18 -2.39 -3.25 5.70
C ALA A 18 -3.87 -2.98 5.39
N VAL A 19 -4.61 -4.00 4.95
CA VAL A 19 -6.02 -3.86 4.54
C VAL A 19 -6.99 -3.72 5.71
N THR A 20 -6.53 -3.85 6.96
CA THR A 20 -7.33 -3.51 8.15
C THR A 20 -7.49 -2.00 8.37
N ALA A 21 -6.81 -1.18 7.56
CA ALA A 21 -6.91 0.26 7.64
C ALA A 21 -8.36 0.75 7.48
N PRO A 22 -8.75 1.84 8.17
CA PRO A 22 -10.05 2.46 7.95
C PRO A 22 -10.09 3.12 6.56
N SER A 23 -11.26 3.09 5.93
CA SER A 23 -11.55 3.84 4.70
C SER A 23 -12.96 4.41 4.74
N MET A 24 -13.19 5.50 3.99
CA MET A 24 -14.51 6.11 3.91
C MET A 24 -15.54 5.08 3.42
N HIS A 25 -16.64 4.93 4.15
CA HIS A 25 -17.69 3.95 3.88
C HIS A 25 -17.19 2.50 3.70
N ASN A 26 -16.03 2.19 4.28
CA ASN A 26 -15.34 0.90 4.10
C ASN A 26 -15.08 0.53 2.62
N ALA A 27 -14.89 1.53 1.75
CA ALA A 27 -14.70 1.32 0.31
C ALA A 27 -13.41 0.53 -0.03
N GLN A 28 -12.42 0.56 0.87
CA GLN A 28 -11.13 -0.14 0.75
C GLN A 28 -10.47 0.08 -0.63
N PRO A 29 -10.15 1.33 -1.00
CA PRO A 29 -9.81 1.69 -2.37
C PRO A 29 -8.32 1.52 -2.67
N TRP A 30 -7.69 0.48 -2.12
CA TRP A 30 -6.26 0.19 -2.30
C TRP A 30 -6.06 -1.10 -3.09
N ARG A 31 -4.99 -1.14 -3.87
CA ARG A 31 -4.51 -2.32 -4.58
C ARG A 31 -3.01 -2.45 -4.36
N PHE A 32 -2.61 -3.51 -3.67
CA PHE A 32 -1.20 -3.87 -3.51
C PHE A 32 -0.75 -4.79 -4.64
N VAL A 33 0.44 -4.55 -5.18
CA VAL A 33 1.11 -5.39 -6.17
C VAL A 33 2.50 -5.72 -5.67
N HIS A 34 2.76 -7.01 -5.45
CA HIS A 34 4.09 -7.49 -5.08
C HIS A 34 4.98 -7.65 -6.31
N ARG A 35 6.11 -6.96 -6.32
CA ARG A 35 7.17 -7.05 -7.31
C ARG A 35 8.35 -7.81 -6.70
N ALA A 36 8.37 -9.12 -6.94
CA ALA A 36 9.35 -10.02 -6.31
C ALA A 36 10.79 -9.75 -6.76
N ASP A 37 10.97 -9.29 -8.00
CA ASP A 37 12.26 -8.93 -8.59
C ASP A 37 12.91 -7.73 -7.90
N THR A 38 12.10 -6.75 -7.47
CA THR A 38 12.57 -5.54 -6.78
C THR A 38 12.35 -5.57 -5.27
N ARG A 39 11.81 -6.67 -4.72
CA ARG A 39 11.42 -6.81 -3.31
C ARG A 39 10.55 -5.65 -2.83
N SER A 40 9.60 -5.25 -3.67
CA SER A 40 8.75 -4.11 -3.36
C SER A 40 7.27 -4.43 -3.44
N LEU A 41 6.51 -3.68 -2.65
CA LEU A 41 5.06 -3.59 -2.74
C LEU A 41 4.71 -2.23 -3.33
N ALA A 42 4.12 -2.25 -4.52
CA ALA A 42 3.52 -1.07 -5.10
C ALA A 42 2.09 -0.92 -4.58
N LEU A 43 1.76 0.25 -4.05
CA LEU A 43 0.41 0.63 -3.65
C LEU A 43 -0.22 1.49 -4.74
N TYR A 44 -1.34 1.01 -5.26
CA TYR A 44 -2.19 1.76 -6.16
C TYR A 44 -3.50 2.18 -5.48
N GLY A 45 -3.98 3.37 -5.80
CA GLY A 45 -5.37 3.75 -5.55
C GLY A 45 -6.29 3.10 -6.57
N ASP A 46 -7.49 2.71 -6.14
CA ASP A 46 -8.51 2.12 -7.02
C ASP A 46 -9.66 3.11 -7.27
N PRO A 47 -9.63 3.87 -8.39
CA PRO A 47 -10.68 4.83 -8.72
C PRO A 47 -12.05 4.18 -8.96
N SER A 48 -12.12 2.87 -9.22
CA SER A 48 -13.41 2.16 -9.35
C SER A 48 -14.16 2.09 -8.01
N ARG A 49 -13.45 2.29 -6.90
CA ARG A 49 -13.97 2.36 -5.53
C ARG A 49 -14.14 3.81 -5.03
N SER A 50 -14.08 4.79 -5.94
CA SER A 50 -14.35 6.19 -5.62
C SER A 50 -15.80 6.40 -5.18
N LEU A 51 -16.03 7.48 -4.43
CA LEU A 51 -17.34 7.79 -3.84
C LEU A 51 -17.77 9.22 -4.24
N PRO A 52 -18.16 9.46 -5.50
CA PRO A 52 -18.33 10.83 -6.02
C PRO A 52 -19.30 11.72 -5.21
N ALA A 53 -20.29 11.12 -4.54
CA ALA A 53 -21.24 11.85 -3.71
C ALA A 53 -20.68 12.27 -2.33
N SER A 54 -19.78 11.48 -1.74
CA SER A 54 -19.21 11.73 -0.39
C SER A 54 -17.76 12.21 -0.42
N ASP A 55 -17.06 11.95 -1.51
CA ASP A 55 -15.64 12.25 -1.74
C ASP A 55 -15.41 12.71 -3.19
N PRO A 56 -15.99 13.86 -3.60
CA PRO A 56 -15.92 14.33 -4.99
C PRO A 56 -14.49 14.60 -5.48
N ASP A 57 -13.58 14.95 -4.57
CA ASP A 57 -12.18 15.26 -4.88
C ASP A 57 -11.24 14.06 -4.67
N GLY A 58 -11.77 12.89 -4.25
CA GLY A 58 -10.96 11.69 -4.00
C GLY A 58 -10.02 11.79 -2.80
N ARG A 59 -10.21 12.77 -1.90
CA ARG A 59 -9.36 12.97 -0.72
C ARG A 59 -9.51 11.83 0.27
N GLY A 60 -10.73 11.37 0.51
CA GLY A 60 -11.03 10.22 1.35
C GLY A 60 -10.39 8.93 0.84
N LEU A 61 -10.38 8.74 -0.48
CA LEU A 61 -9.68 7.64 -1.14
C LEU A 61 -8.18 7.67 -0.85
N HIS A 62 -7.52 8.82 -1.07
CA HIS A 62 -6.10 8.98 -0.79
C HIS A 62 -5.76 8.78 0.69
N LEU A 63 -6.59 9.31 1.60
CA LEU A 63 -6.42 9.12 3.05
C LEU A 63 -6.55 7.64 3.45
N GLY A 64 -7.50 6.91 2.86
CA GLY A 64 -7.65 5.47 3.07
C GLY A 64 -6.41 4.69 2.60
N CYS A 65 -5.90 5.00 1.40
CA CYS A 65 -4.68 4.39 0.90
C CYS A 65 -3.46 4.73 1.77
N GLY A 66 -3.35 5.97 2.24
CA GLY A 66 -2.30 6.39 3.17
C GLY A 66 -2.37 5.64 4.51
N ALA A 67 -3.57 5.38 5.02
CA ALA A 67 -3.76 4.56 6.21
C ALA A 67 -3.34 3.09 5.97
N ALA A 68 -3.67 2.51 4.82
CA ALA A 68 -3.22 1.16 4.45
C ALA A 68 -1.69 1.08 4.31
N LEU A 69 -1.07 2.09 3.69
CA LEU A 69 0.40 2.21 3.60
C LEU A 69 1.06 2.31 4.98
N PHE A 70 0.45 3.06 5.90
CA PHE A 70 0.94 3.15 7.27
C PHE A 70 0.87 1.80 7.98
N ASN A 71 -0.26 1.09 7.90
CA ASN A 71 -0.41 -0.24 8.48
C ASN A 71 0.60 -1.24 7.92
N LEU A 72 0.85 -1.21 6.60
CA LEU A 72 1.89 -2.02 5.96
C LEU A 72 3.26 -1.80 6.61
N ARG A 73 3.66 -0.53 6.79
CA ARG A 73 4.96 -0.17 7.39
C ARG A 73 5.05 -0.58 8.86
N VAL A 74 3.95 -0.49 9.61
CA VAL A 74 3.87 -0.97 10.99
C VAL A 74 4.03 -2.48 11.06
N SER A 75 3.34 -3.23 10.18
CA SER A 75 3.49 -4.68 10.10
C SER A 75 4.91 -5.09 9.71
N ALA A 76 5.54 -4.40 8.76
CA ALA A 76 6.93 -4.66 8.39
C ALA A 76 7.87 -4.44 9.59
N ALA A 77 7.69 -3.34 10.33
CA ALA A 77 8.46 -3.07 11.55
C ALA A 77 8.24 -4.14 12.63
N HIS A 78 7.01 -4.66 12.77
CA HIS A 78 6.70 -5.77 13.69
C HIS A 78 7.49 -7.04 13.35
N HIS A 79 7.67 -7.34 12.06
CA HIS A 79 8.48 -8.46 11.57
C HIS A 79 10.00 -8.16 11.59
N GLY A 80 10.42 -7.00 12.10
CA GLY A 80 11.82 -6.58 12.17
C GLY A 80 12.40 -6.08 10.85
N TRP A 81 11.55 -5.71 9.89
CA TRP A 81 11.97 -5.28 8.55
C TRP A 81 12.04 -3.75 8.47
N GLY A 82 13.13 -3.26 7.87
CA GLY A 82 13.25 -1.86 7.50
C GLY A 82 12.52 -1.62 6.18
N THR A 83 11.86 -0.48 6.03
CA THR A 83 11.19 -0.13 4.77
C THR A 83 11.70 1.19 4.22
N ALA A 84 11.86 1.26 2.90
CA ALA A 84 12.06 2.51 2.18
C ALA A 84 10.82 2.78 1.33
N THR A 85 10.21 3.96 1.50
CA THR A 85 8.98 4.33 0.81
C THR A 85 9.24 5.50 -0.12
N GLU A 86 8.94 5.31 -1.40
CA GLU A 86 8.85 6.37 -2.40
C GLU A 86 7.37 6.67 -2.64
N LEU A 87 6.98 7.94 -2.54
CA LEU A 87 5.61 8.38 -2.79
C LEU A 87 5.49 8.94 -4.21
N LEU A 88 4.39 8.60 -4.89
CA LEU A 88 4.07 9.08 -6.23
C LEU A 88 5.23 8.88 -7.23
N PRO A 89 5.75 7.66 -7.39
CA PRO A 89 6.97 7.40 -8.18
C PRO A 89 6.80 7.61 -9.69
N ASP A 90 5.59 7.46 -10.25
CA ASP A 90 5.30 7.75 -11.66
C ASP A 90 4.38 8.98 -11.82
N PRO A 91 4.88 10.14 -12.29
CA PRO A 91 4.05 11.32 -12.49
C PRO A 91 3.00 11.16 -13.60
N ARG A 92 3.06 10.09 -14.40
CA ARG A 92 2.09 9.78 -15.46
C ARG A 92 0.96 8.87 -14.97
N ASP A 93 1.13 8.23 -13.81
CA ASP A 93 0.10 7.41 -13.18
C ASP A 93 -0.25 8.00 -11.80
N PRO A 94 -1.27 8.87 -11.72
CA PRO A 94 -1.67 9.49 -10.46
C PRO A 94 -2.21 8.47 -9.44
N TRP A 95 -2.51 7.24 -9.87
CA TRP A 95 -2.96 6.17 -8.99
C TRP A 95 -1.83 5.27 -8.52
N HIS A 96 -0.59 5.43 -8.99
CA HIS A 96 0.59 4.80 -8.39
C HIS A 96 1.03 5.62 -7.17
N LEU A 97 0.50 5.27 -6.00
CA LEU A 97 0.60 6.10 -4.80
C LEU A 97 1.93 5.94 -4.07
N ALA A 98 2.47 4.72 -4.02
CA ALA A 98 3.75 4.46 -3.38
C ALA A 98 4.42 3.19 -3.90
N ASP A 99 5.74 3.16 -3.83
CA ASP A 99 6.53 1.93 -3.82
C ASP A 99 7.18 1.76 -2.44
N VAL A 100 7.08 0.56 -1.87
CA VAL A 100 7.69 0.20 -0.59
C VAL A 100 8.67 -0.93 -0.81
N VAL A 101 9.97 -0.65 -0.65
CA VAL A 101 11.01 -1.69 -0.61
C VAL A 101 11.07 -2.26 0.81
N LEU A 102 11.05 -3.60 0.89
CA LEU A 102 11.08 -4.40 2.13
C LEU A 102 12.50 -4.87 2.50
#